data_AF-A0A258DVU1-F1
#
_entry.id   AF-A0A258DVU1-F1
#
_cell.length_a   1.000
_cell.length_b   1.000
_cell.length_c   1.000
_cell.angle_alpha   90.00
_cell.angle_beta   90.00
_cell.angle_gamma   90.00
#
_symmetry.space_group_name_H-M   'P 1'
#
loop_
_entity.id
_entity.type
_entity.pdbx_description
1 polymer ?
#
loop_
_entity_poly.entity_id
_entity_poly.type
_entity_poly.pdbx_seq_one_letter_code
_entity_poly.pdbx_strand_id
1 'polypeptide(L)'
;MGEDPFSGTVYVFRSKRTDRVKLVFWDGTGVVLVAKRLEDGESRWQKIEDSTLQLTSAQLQTLLEGRSWRRVHEARRTTIQVAAS
;
A
#
# COMPACT_ATOMS: atom_id res chain seq x y z
N MET A 1 0.50 13.50 -10.75
CA MET A 1 1.14 12.17 -10.88
C MET A 1 1.86 12.14 -12.22
N GLY A 2 3.19 12.14 -12.17
CA GLY A 2 4.07 12.10 -13.35
C GLY A 2 5.21 11.10 -13.16
N GLU A 3 4.99 10.09 -12.31
CA GLU A 3 5.94 9.00 -12.10
C GLU A 3 5.82 7.99 -13.23
N ASP A 4 6.95 7.37 -13.58
CA ASP A 4 7.02 6.30 -14.57
C ASP A 4 6.22 5.08 -14.08
N PRO A 5 5.15 4.66 -14.78
CA PRO A 5 4.35 3.50 -14.39
C PRO A 5 5.12 2.17 -14.48
N PHE A 6 6.26 2.15 -15.16
CA PHE A 6 7.11 0.96 -15.30
C PHE A 6 8.21 0.86 -14.23
N SER A 7 8.29 1.83 -13.32
CA SER A 7 9.29 1.91 -12.23
C SER A 7 9.15 0.85 -11.13
N GLY A 8 8.16 -0.05 -11.21
CA GLY A 8 7.81 -0.97 -10.12
C GLY A 8 6.89 -0.34 -9.07
N THR A 9 6.39 0.88 -9.31
CA THR A 9 5.37 1.51 -8.47
C THR A 9 4.10 0.66 -8.44
N VAL A 10 3.58 0.41 -7.22
CA VAL A 10 2.34 -0.33 -7.01
C VAL A 10 1.19 0.61 -6.71
N TYR A 11 0.21 0.66 -7.61
CA TYR A 11 -1.01 1.42 -7.41
C TYR A 11 -2.05 0.58 -6.68
N VAL A 12 -2.50 1.07 -5.52
CA VAL A 12 -3.49 0.39 -4.68
C VAL A 12 -4.83 1.09 -4.80
N PHE A 13 -5.86 0.37 -5.25
CA PHE A 13 -7.23 0.85 -5.33
C PHE A 13 -8.11 0.09 -4.36
N ARG A 14 -9.07 0.79 -3.75
CA ARG A 14 -10.09 0.19 -2.89
C ARG A 14 -11.49 0.42 -3.45
N SER A 15 -12.40 -0.50 -3.16
CA SER A 15 -13.84 -0.26 -3.39
C SER A 15 -14.37 0.80 -2.40
N LYS A 16 -15.43 1.50 -2.79
CA LYS A 16 -16.20 2.37 -1.88
C LYS A 16 -16.73 1.60 -0.66
N ARG A 17 -17.10 0.34 -0.87
CA ARG A 17 -17.60 -0.61 0.14
C ARG A 17 -16.50 -1.22 1.02
N THR A 18 -15.23 -0.83 0.84
CA THR A 18 -14.06 -1.29 1.63
C THR A 18 -13.80 -2.79 1.66
N ASP A 19 -14.53 -3.57 0.87
CA ASP A 19 -14.50 -5.04 0.82
C ASP A 19 -13.57 -5.57 -0.27
N ARG A 20 -12.94 -4.70 -1.06
CA ARG A 20 -12.08 -5.11 -2.18
C ARG A 20 -10.87 -4.21 -2.33
N VAL A 21 -9.76 -4.84 -2.68
CA VAL A 21 -8.48 -4.19 -3.02
C VAL A 21 -8.01 -4.66 -4.38
N LYS A 22 -7.47 -3.73 -5.17
CA LYS A 22 -6.76 -4.02 -6.42
C LYS A 22 -5.37 -3.43 -6.36
N LEU A 23 -4.38 -4.20 -6.78
CA LEU A 23 -2.99 -3.79 -6.97
C LEU A 23 -2.70 -3.82 -8.46
N VAL A 24 -2.18 -2.72 -9.01
CA VAL A 24 -1.74 -2.63 -10.40
C VAL A 24 -0.28 -2.19 -10.42
N PHE A 25 0.57 -2.95 -11.08
CA PHE A 25 2.00 -2.63 -11.22
C PHE A 25 2.58 -3.30 -12.46
N TRP A 26 3.74 -2.82 -12.91
CA TRP A 26 4.56 -3.47 -13.93
C TRP A 26 5.62 -4.34 -13.25
N ASP A 27 5.78 -5.59 -13.67
CA ASP A 27 6.75 -6.53 -13.08
C ASP A 27 8.08 -6.64 -13.84
N GLY A 28 8.25 -5.86 -14.90
CA GLY A 28 9.37 -5.95 -15.84
C GLY A 28 9.00 -6.62 -17.16
N THR A 29 7.96 -7.44 -17.17
CA THR A 29 7.52 -8.20 -18.36
C THR A 29 6.10 -7.85 -18.80
N GLY A 30 5.26 -7.43 -17.85
CA GLY A 30 3.85 -7.19 -18.10
C GLY A 30 3.18 -6.37 -17.01
N VAL A 31 1.98 -5.90 -17.31
CA VAL A 31 1.08 -5.32 -16.31
C VAL A 31 0.47 -6.45 -15.50
N VAL A 32 0.64 -6.38 -14.18
CA VAL A 32 0.09 -7.33 -13.22
C VAL A 32 -1.09 -6.69 -12.50
N LEU A 33 -2.20 -7.44 -12.41
CA LEU A 33 -3.37 -7.10 -11.60
C LEU A 33 -3.57 -8.17 -10.53
N VAL A 34 -3.53 -7.76 -9.26
CA VAL A 34 -3.98 -8.60 -8.14
C VAL A 34 -5.29 -8.03 -7.61
N ALA A 35 -6.33 -8.87 -7.53
CA ALA A 35 -7.63 -8.49 -6.98
C ALA A 35 -7.98 -9.38 -5.78
N LYS A 36 -8.25 -8.76 -4.63
CA LYS A 36 -8.59 -9.46 -3.38
C LYS A 36 -9.91 -8.95 -2.82
N ARG A 37 -10.80 -9.88 -2.44
CA ARG A 37 -11.97 -9.59 -1.59
C ARG A 37 -11.55 -9.77 -0.13
N LEU A 38 -11.96 -8.85 0.72
CA LEU A 38 -11.76 -8.88 2.16
C LEU A 38 -13.07 -9.38 2.80
N GLU A 39 -12.95 -10.38 3.67
CA GLU A 39 -14.11 -11.05 4.28
C GLU A 39 -14.76 -10.20 5.38
N ASP A 40 -13.97 -9.42 6.13
CA ASP A 40 -14.46 -8.48 7.15
C ASP A 40 -14.41 -7.04 6.62
N GLY A 41 -15.59 -6.48 6.32
CA GLY A 41 -15.76 -5.15 5.73
C GLY A 41 -15.30 -3.96 6.58
N GLU A 42 -14.78 -4.20 7.79
CA GLU A 42 -14.25 -3.18 8.70
C GLU A 42 -12.77 -2.84 8.45
N SER A 43 -12.32 -2.87 7.20
CA SER A 43 -11.05 -2.24 6.87
C SER A 43 -11.14 -0.74 7.14
N ARG A 44 -10.62 -0.32 8.30
CA ARG A 44 -10.44 1.08 8.69
C ARG A 44 -9.29 1.68 7.91
N TRP A 45 -9.52 1.88 6.62
CA TRP A 45 -8.70 2.73 5.76
C TRP A 45 -8.72 4.15 6.33
N GLN A 46 -7.55 4.78 6.43
CA GLN A 46 -7.51 6.22 6.70
C GLN A 46 -8.14 6.98 5.54
N LYS A 47 -8.71 8.15 5.85
CA LYS A 47 -9.15 9.10 4.83
C LYS A 47 -7.90 9.55 4.08
N ILE A 48 -7.83 9.24 2.78
CA ILE A 48 -6.73 9.69 1.94
C ILE A 48 -7.01 11.17 1.67
N GLU A 49 -6.34 12.07 2.42
CA GLU A 49 -6.52 13.52 2.26
C GLU A 49 -5.62 14.08 1.17
N ASP A 50 -4.41 13.53 1.02
CA ASP A 50 -3.53 13.80 -0.12
C ASP A 50 -3.50 12.60 -1.04
N SER A 51 -3.80 12.85 -2.32
CA SER A 51 -4.07 11.91 -3.42
C SER A 51 -3.09 10.72 -3.63
N THR A 52 -2.02 10.59 -2.85
CA THR A 52 -1.03 9.50 -2.91
C THR A 52 -0.55 9.12 -1.51
N LEU A 53 -0.65 7.82 -1.15
CA LEU A 53 -0.19 7.29 0.14
C LEU A 53 1.00 6.34 -0.11
N GLN A 54 2.16 6.64 0.45
CA GLN A 54 3.32 5.74 0.42
C GLN A 54 3.20 4.69 1.51
N LEU A 55 3.35 3.40 1.16
CA LEU A 55 3.17 2.28 2.07
C LEU A 55 4.46 1.49 2.29
N THR A 56 4.74 1.12 3.53
CA THR A 56 5.71 0.07 3.82
C THR A 56 5.14 -1.32 3.50
N SER A 57 5.99 -2.34 3.39
CA SER A 57 5.55 -3.73 3.15
C SER A 57 4.60 -4.24 4.24
N ALA A 58 4.88 -3.93 5.52
CA ALA A 58 4.04 -4.32 6.65
C ALA A 58 2.67 -3.62 6.62
N GLN A 59 2.65 -2.37 6.18
CA GLN A 59 1.48 -1.56 5.96
C GLN A 59 0.61 -2.13 4.82
N LEU A 60 1.22 -2.47 3.68
CA LEU A 60 0.54 -3.15 2.58
C LEU A 60 -0.01 -4.52 3.02
N GLN A 61 0.75 -5.31 3.77
CA GLN A 61 0.30 -6.61 4.27
C GLN A 61 -0.92 -6.48 5.20
N THR A 62 -0.88 -5.54 6.15
CA THR A 62 -1.99 -5.29 7.09
C THR A 62 -3.28 -4.94 6.34
N LEU A 63 -3.16 -4.16 5.27
CA LEU A 63 -4.24 -3.78 4.38
C LEU A 63 -4.78 -4.97 3.57
N LEU A 64 -3.90 -5.84 3.08
CA LEU A 64 -4.32 -7.06 2.38
C LEU A 64 -5.01 -8.06 3.32
N GLU A 65 -4.73 -8.03 4.61
CA GLU A 65 -5.42 -8.84 5.63
C GLU A 65 -6.72 -8.19 6.10
N GLY A 66 -7.06 -6.99 5.61
CA GLY A 66 -8.24 -6.25 6.02
C GLY A 66 -8.21 -5.75 7.47
N ARG A 67 -7.03 -5.71 8.10
CA ARG A 67 -6.85 -5.30 9.48
C ARG A 67 -6.77 -3.78 9.61
N SER A 68 -7.20 -3.25 10.76
CA SER A 68 -7.15 -1.82 11.07
C SER A 68 -5.72 -1.28 11.13
N TRP A 69 -5.42 -0.28 10.30
CA TRP A 69 -4.12 0.39 10.18
C TRP A 69 -3.62 1.08 11.47
N ARG A 70 -4.50 1.29 12.47
CA ARG A 70 -4.15 1.96 13.74
C ARG A 70 -3.03 1.26 14.53
N ARG A 71 -2.71 -0.01 14.23
CA ARG A 71 -1.62 -0.75 14.90
C ARG A 71 -0.24 -0.61 14.25
N VAL A 72 -0.13 -0.11 13.01
CA VAL A 72 1.13 -0.10 12.25
C VAL A 72 1.91 1.22 12.40
N HIS A 73 1.46 2.13 13.27
CA HIS A 73 2.09 3.44 13.48
C HIS A 73 3.35 3.42 14.36
N GLU A 74 3.83 2.26 14.80
CA GLU A 74 5.15 2.18 15.45
C GLU A 74 6.24 1.72 14.47
N ALA A 75 6.24 2.28 13.26
CA ALA A 75 7.40 2.20 12.39
C ALA A 75 8.43 3.25 12.88
N ARG A 76 9.31 2.85 13.81
CA ARG A 76 10.52 3.59 14.14
C ARG A 76 11.22 3.96 12.82
N ARG A 77 11.37 5.26 12.55
CA ARG A 77 12.37 5.76 11.61
C ARG A 77 13.74 5.38 12.17
N THR A 78 14.30 4.26 11.74
CA THR A 78 15.73 4.03 11.87
C THR A 78 16.40 4.84 10.77
N THR A 79 16.81 6.05 11.11
CA THR A 79 17.80 6.78 10.32
C THR A 79 19.07 5.95 10.38
N ILE A 80 19.44 5.27 9.29
CA ILE A 80 20.77 4.68 9.18
C ILE A 80 21.72 5.85 8.96
N GLN A 81 22.46 6.26 10.00
CA GLN A 81 23.63 7.11 9.82
C GLN A 81 24.72 6.24 9.19
N VAL A 82 24.96 6.43 7.90
CA VAL A 82 26.17 5.92 7.26
C VAL A 82 27.31 6.84 7.72
N ALA A 83 28.14 6.36 8.64
CA ALA A 83 29.39 7.02 8.99
C ALA A 83 30.33 6.92 7.77
N ALA A 84 30.66 8.06 7.18
CA ALA A 84 31.72 8.15 6.18
C ALA A 84 33.07 7.91 6.88
N SER A 85 33.89 7.03 6.31
CA SER A 85 35.31 6.83 6.68
C SER A 85 36.20 7.79 5.90
#